data_AF-A0A924CDY5-F1
#
_entry.id   AF-A0A924CDY5-F1
#
_cell.length_a   1.000
_cell.length_b   1.000
_cell.length_c   1.000
_cell.angle_alpha   90.00
_cell.angle_beta   90.00
_cell.angle_gamma   90.00
#
_symmetry.space_group_name_H-M   'P 1'
#
loop_
_entity.id
_entity.type
_entity.pdbx_description
1 polymer ?
#
loop_
_entity_poly.entity_id
_entity_poly.type
_entity_poly.pdbx_seq_one_letter_code
_entity_poly.pdbx_strand_id
1 'polypeptide(L)'
;MEDLKHLEFLAVNSKEIIEKQVDSYRQQHSYAGTIIGVTVLFIPFFLNGLTGISQVIQFISIVPIIFFIWAILSMLSIFRTKPLDQAFSSKKYHELLTKSYKDILLYEIDANTKSYNKNIILTEKGNKNYTRGVTLTTVAIFISIILLLVNKFIAIEKKPTKVQVVAIVFPQPFKNGVLVFYEQNVINHQIKNYALI
;
A
#
# COMPACT_ATOMS: atom_id res chain seq x y z
N MET A 1 6.98 -26.09 52.59
CA MET A 1 7.45 -25.83 51.21
C MET A 1 7.32 -24.34 50.97
N GLU A 2 8.32 -23.72 50.36
CA GLU A 2 8.23 -22.32 49.93
C GLU A 2 7.17 -22.20 48.83
N ASP A 3 6.26 -21.22 48.91
CA ASP A 3 5.24 -21.00 47.88
C ASP A 3 5.86 -20.27 46.69
N LEU A 4 6.14 -21.01 45.62
CA LEU A 4 6.81 -20.52 44.41
C LEU A 4 5.82 -20.14 43.30
N LYS A 5 4.51 -20.19 43.56
CA LYS A 5 3.46 -20.00 42.55
C LYS A 5 3.53 -18.63 41.85
N HIS A 6 3.99 -17.62 42.58
CA HIS A 6 4.22 -16.28 42.03
C HIS A 6 5.38 -16.25 41.02
N LEU A 7 6.47 -16.99 41.29
CA LEU A 7 7.59 -17.11 40.36
C LEU A 7 7.21 -17.94 39.14
N GLU A 8 6.43 -19.00 39.31
CA GLU A 8 5.86 -19.77 38.19
C GLU A 8 5.01 -18.89 37.29
N PHE A 9 4.10 -18.11 37.87
CA PHE A 9 3.27 -17.17 37.13
C PHE A 9 4.13 -16.17 36.34
N LEU A 10 5.16 -15.59 36.96
CA LEU A 10 6.06 -14.63 36.30
C LEU A 10 6.90 -15.27 35.19
N ALA A 11 7.41 -16.49 35.40
CA ALA A 11 8.20 -17.22 34.41
C ALA A 11 7.35 -17.54 33.16
N VAL A 12 6.14 -18.06 33.37
CA VAL A 12 5.20 -18.36 32.27
C VAL A 12 4.78 -17.07 31.54
N ASN A 13 4.34 -16.05 32.27
CA ASN A 13 3.85 -14.81 31.66
C ASN A 13 4.96 -14.05 30.92
N SER A 14 6.17 -14.00 31.47
CA SER A 14 7.30 -13.35 30.80
C SER A 14 7.71 -14.06 29.50
N LYS A 15 7.65 -15.40 29.47
CA LYS A 15 7.85 -16.17 28.25
C LYS A 15 6.78 -15.87 27.20
N GLU A 16 5.51 -15.85 27.59
CA GLU A 16 4.40 -15.55 26.68
C GLU A 16 4.54 -14.14 26.06
N ILE A 17 4.97 -13.15 26.85
CA ILE A 17 5.24 -11.80 26.36
C ILE A 17 6.35 -11.79 25.29
N ILE A 18 7.44 -12.54 25.51
CA ILE A 18 8.53 -12.65 24.53
C ILE A 18 8.05 -13.32 23.25
N GLU A 19 7.30 -14.42 23.35
CA GLU A 19 6.76 -15.13 22.19
C GLU A 19 5.85 -14.20 21.36
N LYS A 20 4.95 -13.46 22.02
CA LYS A 20 4.11 -12.45 21.36
C LYS A 20 4.92 -11.34 20.70
N GLN A 21 6.01 -10.88 21.32
CA GLN A 21 6.90 -9.87 20.73
C GLN A 21 7.61 -10.39 19.47
N VAL A 22 8.08 -11.65 19.51
CA VAL A 22 8.72 -12.32 18.37
C VAL A 22 7.72 -12.52 17.23
N ASP A 23 6.51 -12.97 17.53
CA ASP A 23 5.48 -13.20 16.53
C ASP A 23 5.00 -11.89 15.89
N SER A 24 4.78 -10.85 16.70
CA SER A 24 4.45 -9.51 16.18
C SER A 24 5.56 -8.96 15.28
N TYR A 25 6.83 -9.15 15.64
CA TYR A 25 7.96 -8.71 14.83
C TYR A 25 8.03 -9.46 13.48
N ARG A 26 7.81 -10.77 13.48
CA ARG A 26 7.76 -11.60 12.27
C ARG A 26 6.58 -11.22 11.37
N GLN A 27 5.41 -10.99 11.96
CA GLN A 27 4.21 -10.57 11.26
C GLN A 27 4.44 -9.21 10.58
N GLN A 28 5.06 -8.26 11.28
CA GLN A 28 5.42 -6.96 10.72
C GLN A 28 6.41 -7.08 9.55
N HIS A 29 7.39 -7.99 9.61
CA HIS A 29 8.27 -8.27 8.47
C HIS A 29 7.49 -8.82 7.26
N SER A 30 6.59 -9.77 7.51
CA SER A 30 5.73 -10.34 6.48
C SER A 30 4.88 -9.26 5.80
N TYR A 31 4.18 -8.45 6.60
CA TYR A 31 3.34 -7.36 6.09
C TYR A 31 4.13 -6.28 5.36
N ALA A 32 5.31 -5.89 5.87
CA ALA A 32 6.18 -4.97 5.15
C ALA A 32 6.53 -5.51 3.76
N GLY A 33 6.82 -6.81 3.64
CA GLY A 33 7.11 -7.48 2.37
C GLY A 33 5.91 -7.44 1.42
N THR A 34 4.72 -7.76 1.92
CA THR A 34 3.47 -7.68 1.15
C THR A 34 3.19 -6.26 0.66
N ILE A 35 3.29 -5.26 1.53
CA ILE A 35 3.02 -3.86 1.18
C ILE A 35 4.03 -3.37 0.14
N ILE A 36 5.31 -3.70 0.27
CA ILE A 36 6.33 -3.39 -0.75
C ILE A 36 5.93 -4.04 -2.08
N GLY A 37 5.60 -5.33 -2.08
CA GLY A 37 5.20 -6.05 -3.30
C GLY A 37 4.02 -5.40 -4.00
N VAL A 38 2.95 -5.09 -3.26
CA VAL A 38 1.77 -4.38 -3.80
C VAL A 38 2.14 -2.99 -4.31
N THR A 39 2.96 -2.25 -3.57
CA THR A 39 3.40 -0.89 -3.96
C THR A 39 4.18 -0.91 -5.27
N VAL A 40 5.10 -1.85 -5.44
CA VAL A 40 5.91 -1.98 -6.66
C VAL A 40 5.03 -2.28 -7.88
N LEU A 41 3.98 -3.08 -7.72
CA LEU A 41 3.01 -3.36 -8.78
C LEU A 41 2.06 -2.19 -9.05
N PHE A 42 1.74 -1.40 -8.03
CA PHE A 42 0.85 -0.25 -8.16
C PHE A 42 1.48 0.90 -8.98
N ILE A 43 2.79 1.13 -8.86
CA ILE A 43 3.50 2.20 -9.59
C ILE A 43 3.27 2.12 -11.13
N PRO A 44 3.55 1.00 -11.83
CA PRO A 44 3.31 0.92 -13.27
C PRO A 44 1.81 1.01 -13.61
N PHE A 45 0.92 0.47 -12.77
CA PHE A 45 -0.53 0.66 -12.95
C PHE A 45 -0.92 2.14 -12.93
N PHE A 46 -0.44 2.89 -11.93
CA PHE A 46 -0.67 4.32 -11.78
C PHE A 46 -0.14 5.09 -13.00
N LEU A 47 1.10 4.83 -13.43
CA LEU A 47 1.70 5.49 -14.59
C LEU A 47 0.94 5.20 -15.89
N ASN A 48 0.53 3.95 -16.12
CA ASN A 48 -0.27 3.57 -17.29
C ASN A 48 -1.67 4.22 -17.29
N GLY A 49 -2.26 4.43 -16.11
CA GLY A 49 -3.53 5.12 -15.96
C GLY A 49 -3.47 6.63 -16.31
N LEU A 50 -2.28 7.18 -16.42
CA LEU A 50 -2.00 8.58 -16.78
C LEU A 50 -1.61 8.78 -18.24
N THR A 51 -1.98 7.87 -19.14
CA THR A 51 -1.76 8.04 -20.59
C THR A 51 -2.58 9.21 -21.17
N GLY A 52 -1.98 9.99 -22.08
CA GLY A 52 -2.65 11.13 -22.74
C GLY A 52 -2.81 12.40 -21.89
N ILE A 53 -2.04 12.52 -20.80
CA ILE A 53 -2.11 13.64 -19.86
C ILE A 53 -1.49 14.94 -20.40
N SER A 54 -1.87 16.06 -19.78
CA SER A 54 -1.13 17.31 -19.88
C SER A 54 0.23 17.22 -19.15
N GLN A 55 1.22 17.98 -19.61
CA GLN A 55 2.54 18.07 -18.97
C GLN A 55 2.45 18.41 -17.48
N VAL A 56 1.46 19.23 -17.08
CA VAL A 56 1.25 19.61 -15.67
C VAL A 56 0.92 18.39 -14.79
N ILE A 57 0.02 17.51 -15.23
CA ILE A 57 -0.32 16.28 -14.49
C ILE A 57 0.89 15.34 -14.43
N GLN A 58 1.74 15.35 -15.46
CA GLN A 58 2.96 14.55 -15.48
C GLN A 58 3.98 15.01 -14.45
N PHE A 59 4.12 16.32 -14.21
CA PHE A 59 5.00 16.82 -13.16
C PHE A 59 4.46 16.50 -11.76
N ILE A 60 3.15 16.65 -11.55
CA ILE A 60 2.53 16.36 -10.25
C ILE A 60 2.59 14.87 -9.92
N SER A 61 2.54 13.97 -10.92
CA SER A 61 2.61 12.53 -10.71
C SER A 61 3.97 12.03 -10.20
N ILE A 62 5.01 12.86 -10.23
CA ILE A 62 6.32 12.56 -9.61
C ILE A 62 6.19 12.48 -8.09
N VAL A 63 5.32 13.29 -7.48
CA VAL A 63 5.15 13.36 -6.02
C VAL A 63 4.79 12.01 -5.39
N PRO A 64 3.72 11.30 -5.82
CA PRO A 64 3.41 9.99 -5.26
C PRO A 64 4.52 8.95 -5.52
N ILE A 65 5.27 9.04 -6.63
CA ILE A 65 6.39 8.13 -6.91
C ILE A 65 7.50 8.31 -5.88
N ILE A 66 7.88 9.56 -5.56
CA ILE A 66 8.87 9.85 -4.52
C ILE A 66 8.42 9.28 -3.17
N PHE A 67 7.13 9.44 -2.83
CA PHE A 67 6.59 8.90 -1.58
C PHE A 67 6.61 7.37 -1.57
N PHE A 68 6.27 6.70 -2.68
CA PHE A 68 6.36 5.24 -2.78
C PHE A 68 7.80 4.75 -2.62
N ILE A 69 8.77 5.38 -3.28
CA ILE A 69 10.18 5.03 -3.15
C ILE A 69 10.62 5.19 -1.69
N TRP A 70 10.26 6.30 -1.04
CA TRP A 70 10.62 6.52 0.36
C TRP A 70 9.94 5.53 1.31
N ALA A 71 8.68 5.18 1.04
CA ALA A 71 7.96 4.17 1.79
C ALA A 71 8.65 2.79 1.70
N ILE A 72 9.03 2.38 0.48
CA ILE A 72 9.76 1.13 0.23
C ILE A 72 11.10 1.14 0.97
N LEU A 73 11.90 2.21 0.86
CA LEU A 73 13.19 2.30 1.55
C LEU A 73 13.03 2.22 3.08
N SER A 74 11.99 2.87 3.63
CA SER A 74 11.69 2.82 5.07
C SER A 74 11.35 1.40 5.50
N MET A 75 10.48 0.69 4.77
CA MET A 75 10.12 -0.69 5.08
C MET A 75 11.26 -1.69 4.81
N LEU A 76 12.08 -1.48 3.78
CA LEU A 76 13.25 -2.31 3.50
C LEU A 76 14.28 -2.29 4.63
N SER A 77 14.37 -1.18 5.37
CA SER A 77 15.27 -1.08 6.52
C SER A 77 14.92 -2.07 7.64
N ILE A 78 13.68 -2.55 7.70
CA ILE A 78 13.20 -3.54 8.67
C ILE A 78 13.88 -4.89 8.43
N PHE A 79 14.03 -5.33 7.18
CA PHE A 79 14.67 -6.62 6.88
C PHE A 79 16.18 -6.67 7.20
N ARG A 80 16.80 -5.51 7.47
CA ARG A 80 18.23 -5.44 7.83
C ARG A 80 18.46 -5.73 9.31
N THR A 81 17.41 -5.83 10.14
CA THR A 81 17.56 -6.07 11.57
C THR A 81 17.69 -7.56 11.88
N LYS A 82 18.49 -7.88 12.90
CA LYS A 82 18.71 -9.26 13.35
C LYS A 82 17.41 -9.87 13.90
N PRO A 83 17.22 -11.20 13.82
CA PRO A 83 16.13 -11.87 14.52
C PRO A 83 16.12 -11.54 16.01
N LEU A 84 14.92 -11.47 16.58
CA LEU A 84 14.74 -11.23 18.01
C LEU A 84 15.21 -12.42 18.85
N ASP A 85 15.61 -12.11 20.09
CA ASP A 85 16.08 -13.06 21.08
C ASP A 85 14.90 -13.86 21.65
N GLN A 86 15.02 -15.19 21.71
CA GLN A 86 13.97 -16.11 22.19
C GLN A 86 14.23 -16.62 23.62
N ALA A 87 15.11 -15.94 24.37
CA ALA A 87 15.53 -16.22 25.75
C ALA A 87 16.29 -17.53 25.98
N PHE A 88 15.82 -18.66 25.44
CA PHE A 88 16.41 -19.98 25.63
C PHE A 88 17.01 -20.57 24.36
N SER A 89 18.23 -21.10 24.47
CA SER A 89 18.81 -22.02 23.50
C SER A 89 18.91 -23.40 24.11
N SER A 90 18.73 -24.44 23.29
CA SER A 90 18.78 -25.85 23.72
C SER A 90 20.07 -26.23 24.48
N LYS A 91 21.17 -25.50 24.23
CA LYS A 91 22.46 -25.70 24.91
C LYS A 91 22.42 -25.41 26.42
N LYS A 92 21.61 -24.44 26.86
CA LYS A 92 21.56 -24.02 28.28
C LYS A 92 20.63 -24.89 29.13
N TYR A 93 19.85 -25.76 28.50
CA TYR A 93 18.92 -26.64 29.20
C TYR A 93 19.64 -27.66 30.09
N HIS A 94 20.82 -28.14 29.67
CA HIS A 94 21.62 -29.08 30.46
C HIS A 94 22.18 -28.48 31.75
N GLU A 95 22.46 -27.17 31.78
CA GLU A 95 22.96 -26.47 32.97
C GLU A 95 21.88 -26.27 34.05
N LEU A 96 20.60 -26.39 33.68
CA LEU A 96 19.46 -26.22 34.59
C LEU A 96 19.05 -27.53 35.26
N LEU A 97 19.47 -28.68 34.73
CA LEU A 97 19.11 -30.01 35.26
C LEU A 97 19.64 -30.26 36.68
N THR A 98 20.69 -29.56 37.09
CA THR A 98 21.34 -29.71 38.41
C THR A 98 20.91 -28.64 39.42
N LYS A 99 20.03 -27.71 39.03
CA LYS A 99 19.61 -26.57 39.86
C LYS A 99 18.33 -26.84 40.63
N SER A 100 18.11 -26.08 41.71
CA SER A 100 16.85 -26.13 42.44
C SER A 100 15.72 -25.53 41.60
N TYR A 101 14.48 -25.95 41.86
CA TYR A 101 13.32 -25.45 41.13
C TYR A 101 13.18 -23.92 41.19
N LYS A 102 13.43 -23.32 42.36
CA LYS A 102 13.45 -21.87 42.54
C LYS A 102 14.52 -21.18 41.68
N ASP A 103 15.72 -21.76 41.61
CA ASP A 103 16.81 -21.21 40.80
C ASP A 103 16.50 -21.29 39.30
N ILE A 104 15.80 -22.34 38.87
CA ILE A 104 15.32 -22.47 37.49
C ILE A 104 14.35 -21.35 37.16
N LEU A 105 13.33 -21.11 38.02
CA LEU A 105 12.35 -20.06 37.81
C LEU A 105 12.98 -18.66 37.80
N LEU A 106 13.87 -18.36 38.74
CA LEU A 106 14.58 -17.07 38.78
C LEU A 106 15.46 -16.87 37.55
N TYR A 107 16.12 -17.93 37.08
CA TYR A 107 16.92 -17.89 35.86
C TYR A 107 16.06 -17.63 34.63
N GLU A 108 14.88 -18.28 34.50
CA GLU A 108 13.93 -18.03 33.42
C GLU A 108 13.46 -16.56 33.41
N ILE A 109 13.08 -16.03 34.57
CA ILE A 109 12.64 -14.64 34.71
C ILE A 109 13.75 -13.66 34.29
N ASP A 110 14.99 -13.88 34.75
CA ASP A 110 16.13 -13.03 34.40
C ASP A 110 16.47 -13.10 32.90
N ALA A 111 16.49 -14.30 32.32
CA ALA A 111 16.72 -14.51 30.89
C ALA A 111 15.65 -13.80 30.04
N ASN A 112 14.36 -14.01 30.37
CA ASN A 112 13.24 -13.40 29.67
C ASN A 112 13.29 -11.87 29.78
N THR A 113 13.60 -11.33 30.95
CA THR A 113 13.71 -9.88 31.17
C THR A 113 14.82 -9.27 30.32
N LYS A 114 15.99 -9.91 30.26
CA LYS A 114 17.10 -9.45 29.41
C LYS A 114 16.76 -9.50 27.93
N SER A 115 16.10 -10.58 27.47
CA SER A 115 15.65 -10.69 26.09
C SER A 115 14.59 -9.64 25.75
N TYR A 116 13.65 -9.36 26.66
CA TYR A 116 12.63 -8.32 26.46
C TYR A 116 13.26 -6.94 26.24
N ASN A 117 14.15 -6.53 27.14
CA ASN A 117 14.82 -5.24 27.08
C ASN A 117 15.70 -5.08 25.84
N LYS A 118 16.29 -6.17 25.34
CA LYS A 118 17.05 -6.14 24.09
C LYS A 118 16.14 -6.07 22.87
N ASN A 119 15.06 -6.83 22.89
CA ASN A 119 14.09 -6.89 21.80
C ASN A 119 13.34 -5.56 21.65
N ILE A 120 13.02 -4.86 22.75
CA ILE A 120 12.24 -3.61 22.70
C ILE A 120 12.91 -2.55 21.81
N ILE A 121 14.23 -2.40 21.94
CA ILE A 121 15.04 -1.45 21.16
C ILE A 121 14.95 -1.76 19.66
N LEU A 122 15.01 -3.04 19.29
CA LEU A 122 14.91 -3.47 17.90
C LEU A 122 13.48 -3.30 17.37
N THR A 123 12.48 -3.68 18.15
CA THR A 123 11.06 -3.57 17.77
C THR A 123 10.61 -2.12 17.62
N GLU A 124 11.03 -1.21 18.50
CA GLU A 124 10.65 0.21 18.42
C GLU A 124 11.22 0.87 17.16
N LYS A 125 12.50 0.61 16.88
CA LYS A 125 13.14 1.13 15.65
C LYS A 125 12.45 0.58 14.39
N GLY A 126 12.18 -0.72 14.37
CA GLY A 126 11.45 -1.37 13.28
C GLY A 126 10.04 -0.79 13.11
N ASN A 127 9.30 -0.62 14.21
CA ASN A 127 7.93 -0.10 14.23
C ASN A 127 7.86 1.35 13.72
N LYS A 128 8.82 2.20 14.10
CA LYS A 128 8.90 3.57 13.58
C LYS A 128 9.06 3.60 12.07
N ASN A 129 9.95 2.79 11.53
CA ASN A 129 10.20 2.72 10.09
C ASN A 129 9.01 2.10 9.33
N TYR A 130 8.39 1.07 9.90
CA TYR A 130 7.18 0.46 9.36
C TYR A 130 6.02 1.44 9.30
N THR A 131 5.69 2.09 10.42
CA THR A 131 4.60 3.06 10.52
C THR A 131 4.80 4.22 9.56
N ARG A 132 6.05 4.72 9.43
CA ARG A 132 6.40 5.74 8.45
C ARG A 132 6.18 5.25 7.02
N GLY A 133 6.61 4.03 6.71
CA GLY A 133 6.40 3.40 5.40
C GLY A 133 4.92 3.26 5.05
N VAL A 134 4.12 2.69 5.95
CA VAL A 134 2.66 2.54 5.78
C VAL A 134 1.99 3.89 5.57
N THR A 135 2.33 4.89 6.37
CA THR A 135 1.78 6.25 6.25
C THR A 135 2.10 6.86 4.88
N LEU A 136 3.36 6.80 4.45
CA LEU A 136 3.79 7.33 3.16
C LEU A 136 3.11 6.60 1.99
N THR A 137 3.02 5.27 2.02
CA THR A 137 2.30 4.47 1.02
C THR A 137 0.83 4.89 0.95
N THR A 138 0.18 5.06 2.10
CA THR A 138 -1.23 5.45 2.17
C THR A 138 -1.46 6.82 1.54
N VAL A 139 -0.66 7.82 1.92
CA VAL A 139 -0.73 9.17 1.35
C VAL A 139 -0.47 9.16 -0.16
N ALA A 140 0.52 8.39 -0.61
CA ALA A 140 0.84 8.25 -2.04
C ALA A 140 -0.33 7.63 -2.83
N ILE A 141 -0.97 6.59 -2.30
CA ILE A 141 -2.16 5.97 -2.90
C ILE A 141 -3.29 7.00 -3.02
N PHE A 142 -3.57 7.77 -1.97
CA PHE A 142 -4.61 8.80 -2.02
C PHE A 142 -4.33 9.85 -3.11
N ILE A 143 -3.11 10.37 -3.17
CA ILE A 143 -2.71 11.33 -4.21
C ILE A 143 -2.84 10.70 -5.61
N SER A 144 -2.38 9.47 -5.78
CA SER A 144 -2.48 8.74 -7.05
C SER A 144 -3.93 8.56 -7.50
N ILE A 145 -4.84 8.19 -6.59
CA ILE A 145 -6.27 8.05 -6.92
C ILE A 145 -6.86 9.39 -7.39
N ILE A 146 -6.58 10.47 -6.68
CA ILE A 146 -7.05 11.81 -7.06
C ILE A 146 -6.56 12.19 -8.45
N LEU A 147 -5.26 11.98 -8.74
CA LEU A 147 -4.69 12.27 -10.05
C LEU A 147 -5.29 11.43 -11.17
N LEU A 148 -5.56 10.15 -10.92
CA LEU A 148 -6.21 9.27 -11.89
C LEU A 148 -7.63 9.74 -12.20
N LEU A 149 -8.41 10.12 -11.17
CA LEU A 149 -9.77 10.63 -11.36
C LEU A 149 -9.75 11.93 -12.16
N VAL A 150 -8.92 12.90 -11.78
CA VAL A 150 -8.77 14.18 -12.50
C VAL A 150 -8.39 13.94 -13.96
N ASN A 151 -7.43 13.04 -14.23
CA ASN A 151 -7.07 12.69 -15.60
C ASN A 151 -8.26 12.13 -16.39
N LYS A 152 -9.05 11.23 -15.79
CA LYS A 152 -10.23 10.64 -16.44
C LYS A 152 -11.31 11.67 -16.74
N PHE A 153 -11.60 12.59 -15.82
CA PHE A 153 -12.60 13.65 -16.05
C PHE A 153 -12.18 14.57 -17.20
N ILE A 154 -10.93 15.03 -17.22
CA ILE A 154 -10.40 15.86 -18.32
C ILE A 154 -10.43 15.11 -19.66
N ALA A 155 -10.13 13.81 -19.67
CA ALA A 155 -10.15 13.01 -20.89
C ALA A 155 -11.57 12.82 -21.46
N ILE A 156 -12.60 12.81 -20.61
CA ILE A 156 -14.01 12.74 -21.06
C ILE A 156 -14.42 14.02 -21.76
N GLU A 157 -14.09 15.19 -21.19
CA GLU A 157 -14.42 16.51 -21.77
C GLU A 157 -13.82 16.69 -23.18
N LYS A 158 -12.67 16.08 -23.46
CA LYS A 158 -11.97 16.21 -24.75
C LYS A 158 -12.50 15.31 -25.86
N LYS A 159 -13.38 14.35 -25.57
CA LYS A 159 -13.98 13.50 -26.63
C LYS A 159 -15.18 14.23 -27.23
N PRO A 160 -15.13 14.69 -28.49
CA PRO A 160 -16.28 15.33 -29.11
C PRO A 160 -17.44 14.34 -29.19
N THR A 161 -18.61 14.75 -28.74
CA THR A 161 -19.85 13.99 -28.89
C THR A 161 -20.05 13.71 -30.37
N LYS A 162 -19.93 12.45 -30.77
CA LYS A 162 -20.22 12.03 -32.15
C LYS A 162 -21.72 12.16 -32.38
N VAL A 163 -22.17 13.33 -32.83
CA VAL A 163 -23.53 13.50 -33.34
C VAL A 163 -23.57 12.78 -34.69
N GLN A 164 -24.19 11.60 -34.73
CA GLN A 164 -24.53 10.99 -36.02
C GLN A 164 -25.68 11.81 -36.61
N VAL A 165 -25.42 12.50 -37.72
CA VAL A 165 -26.48 13.09 -38.53
C VAL A 165 -27.19 11.94 -39.21
N VAL A 166 -28.35 11.55 -38.69
CA VAL A 166 -29.25 10.62 -39.39
C VAL A 166 -29.91 11.43 -40.51
N ALA A 167 -29.54 11.15 -41.76
CA ALA A 167 -30.25 11.69 -42.90
C ALA A 167 -31.68 11.14 -42.88
N ILE A 168 -32.66 12.00 -42.58
CA ILE A 168 -34.08 11.63 -42.66
C ILE A 168 -34.49 11.83 -44.13
N VAL A 169 -34.56 10.73 -44.88
CA VAL A 169 -35.10 10.74 -46.24
C VAL A 169 -36.62 10.77 -46.14
N PHE A 170 -37.24 11.92 -46.42
CA PHE A 170 -38.70 12.03 -46.51
C PHE A 170 -39.17 11.67 -47.93
N PRO A 171 -40.01 10.64 -48.12
CA PRO A 171 -40.66 10.43 -49.40
C PRO A 171 -41.72 11.51 -49.64
N GLN A 172 -41.61 12.24 -50.76
CA GLN A 172 -42.65 13.17 -51.25
C GLN A 172 -43.39 12.56 -52.44
N PRO A 173 -44.65 12.98 -52.68
CA PRO A 173 -45.53 12.31 -53.63
C PRO A 173 -45.08 12.52 -55.08
N PHE A 174 -45.27 11.46 -55.87
CA PHE A 174 -44.91 11.32 -57.28
C PHE A 174 -45.19 12.55 -58.13
N LYS A 175 -44.17 12.99 -58.89
CA LYS A 175 -44.37 13.86 -60.05
C LYS A 175 -43.81 13.17 -61.30
N ASN A 176 -44.66 12.93 -62.29
CA ASN A 176 -44.35 12.36 -63.60
C ASN A 176 -43.65 10.97 -63.58
N GLY A 177 -44.09 10.05 -62.72
CA GLY A 177 -43.72 8.63 -62.81
C GLY A 177 -42.27 8.27 -62.47
N VAL A 178 -41.45 9.21 -61.99
CA VAL A 178 -40.06 8.98 -61.60
C VAL A 178 -39.84 9.42 -60.15
N LEU A 179 -39.29 8.52 -59.33
CA LEU A 179 -38.79 8.83 -57.99
C LEU A 179 -37.52 9.66 -58.12
N VAL A 180 -37.57 10.93 -57.72
CA VAL A 180 -36.40 11.80 -57.67
C VAL A 180 -35.98 11.96 -56.22
N PHE A 181 -34.77 11.49 -55.88
CA PHE A 181 -34.16 11.67 -54.58
C PHE A 181 -33.27 12.92 -54.62
N TYR A 182 -33.56 13.92 -53.78
CA TYR A 182 -32.65 15.03 -53.54
C TYR A 182 -32.01 14.87 -52.17
N GLU A 183 -30.68 14.82 -52.14
CA GLU A 183 -29.89 14.78 -50.91
C GLU A 183 -29.82 16.19 -50.34
N GLN A 184 -30.55 16.46 -49.25
CA GLN A 184 -30.52 17.74 -48.58
C GLN A 184 -29.44 17.71 -47.48
N ASN A 185 -28.24 18.19 -47.82
CA ASN A 185 -27.17 18.37 -46.85
C ASN A 185 -27.53 19.52 -45.89
N VAL A 186 -28.01 19.18 -44.69
CA VAL A 186 -28.23 20.15 -43.61
C VAL A 186 -26.87 20.55 -43.04
N ILE A 187 -26.37 21.71 -43.46
CA ILE A 187 -25.16 22.34 -42.93
C ILE A 187 -25.45 22.79 -41.49
N ASN A 188 -24.95 22.05 -40.51
CA ASN A 188 -24.87 22.54 -39.13
C ASN A 188 -23.54 23.26 -38.94
N HIS A 189 -23.65 24.57 -38.68
CA HIS A 189 -22.56 25.49 -38.46
C HIS A 189 -21.60 24.95 -37.38
N GLN A 190 -20.33 24.74 -37.72
CA GLN A 190 -19.28 24.54 -36.73
C GLN A 190 -19.12 25.83 -35.92
N ILE A 191 -19.45 25.80 -34.63
CA ILE A 191 -19.00 26.82 -33.68
C ILE A 191 -17.52 26.51 -33.39
N LYS A 192 -16.65 27.14 -34.17
CA LYS A 192 -15.22 27.28 -33.86
C LYS A 192 -15.08 28.26 -32.69
N ASN A 193 -15.07 27.75 -31.46
CA ASN A 193 -14.52 28.51 -30.34
C ASN A 193 -12.99 28.45 -30.41
N TYR A 194 -12.40 29.39 -31.15
CA TYR A 194 -11.02 29.81 -30.88
C TYR A 194 -11.06 30.75 -29.68
N ALA A 195 -10.63 30.26 -28.53
CA ALA A 195 -10.17 31.15 -27.47
C ALA A 195 -8.80 31.69 -27.92
N LEU A 196 -8.77 32.97 -28.30
CA LEU A 196 -7.57 33.77 -28.45
C LEU A 196 -7.20 34.34 -27.08
N ILE A 197 -5.93 34.12 -26.70
CA ILE A 197 -5.15 34.65 -25.57
C ILE A 197 -5.42 33.97 -24.22
#